data_AF-A0A7S1QDV4-F1
#
_entry.id   AF-A0A7S1QDV4-F1
#
_cell.length_a   1.000
_cell.length_b   1.000
_cell.length_c   1.000
_cell.angle_alpha   90.00
_cell.angle_beta   90.00
_cell.angle_gamma   90.00
#
_symmetry.space_group_name_H-M   'P 1'
#
loop_
_entity.id
_entity.type
_entity.pdbx_description
1 polymer ?
#
loop_
_entity_poly.entity_id
_entity_poly.type
_entity_poly.pdbx_seq_one_letter_code
_entity_poly.pdbx_strand_id
1 'polypeptide(L)'
;NGERIKIPDIISIMFEVQDLRHASPATVSRCGMVYMEPYYLAGGWQPLAKSFSEAIGKEGTLGGRWHHDELMSMLDKVVPTTLKFYRKELGEYIASVDAQLVMNLLTLLKAFVTNVNNNDDGDEVETSEAKTIVQSVGGSSEDRRLFQLLFAQSFIWSMGSNVSDKARAKFSAFARTMVTDTMHLPFPSVDGNGATVYDFYVHKKSQSWVPWSYKTPKFNFSPTTPYFDLLVLTTEVVAMRSIMQNLSSIGKHVLVNGVTGTGKSSAVGNFLVEVLKAEDADSSFASFAMAFSAQTTSLNLQETMEAKLVRRRGDKELGPPVGKRLVMAVDDCNMPQLETYGAAPPLELIRQIISQG
;
A
#
# COMPACT_ATOMS: atom_id res chain seq x y z
N ASN A 1 -14.84 43.12 9.97
CA ASN A 1 -15.21 43.45 11.37
C ASN A 1 -14.20 44.34 12.09
N GLY A 2 -12.97 44.59 11.58
CA GLY A 2 -12.06 45.59 12.15
C GLY A 2 -11.47 45.25 13.53
N GLU A 3 -11.77 44.06 14.04
CA GLU A 3 -11.25 43.55 15.30
C GLU A 3 -9.74 43.36 15.22
N ARG A 4 -9.02 43.97 16.17
CA ARG A 4 -7.57 43.82 16.31
C ARG A 4 -7.30 42.78 17.39
N ILE A 5 -7.05 41.55 16.98
CA ILE A 5 -6.65 40.48 17.89
C ILE A 5 -5.11 40.49 17.97
N LYS A 6 -4.57 40.82 19.15
CA LYS A 6 -3.13 40.67 19.41
C LYS A 6 -2.82 39.21 19.64
N ILE A 7 -1.80 38.69 18.96
CA ILE A 7 -1.30 37.33 19.18
C ILE A 7 -0.42 37.37 20.44
N PRO A 8 -0.77 36.65 21.52
CA PRO A 8 0.07 36.53 22.71
C PRO A 8 1.40 35.84 22.42
N ASP A 9 2.46 36.18 23.17
CA ASP A 9 3.80 35.60 23.00
C ASP A 9 3.86 34.08 23.27
N ILE A 10 2.82 33.51 23.88
CA ILE A 10 2.68 32.07 24.11
C ILE A 10 2.15 31.30 22.89
N ILE A 11 1.72 31.99 21.82
CA ILE A 11 1.19 31.36 20.61
C ILE A 11 2.26 31.37 19.52
N SER A 12 2.57 30.18 18.99
CA SER A 12 3.39 30.01 17.80
C SER A 12 2.55 29.43 16.67
N ILE A 13 2.72 29.98 15.46
CA ILE A 13 2.05 29.49 14.25
C ILE A 13 3.12 28.84 13.38
N MET A 14 2.92 27.57 13.04
CA MET A 14 3.84 26.80 12.21
C MET A 14 3.12 26.36 10.95
N PHE A 15 3.81 26.43 9.81
CA PHE A 15 3.34 25.93 8.54
C PHE A 15 4.30 24.85 8.05
N GLU A 16 3.76 23.68 7.74
CA GLU A 16 4.48 22.63 7.01
C GLU A 16 3.99 22.67 5.56
N VAL A 17 4.87 23.11 4.66
CA VAL A 17 4.55 23.32 3.24
C VAL A 17 5.57 22.59 2.38
N GLN A 18 5.10 22.06 1.24
CA GLN A 18 5.97 21.41 0.27
C GLN A 18 6.85 22.43 -0.46
N ASP A 19 6.27 23.57 -0.86
CA ASP A 19 6.98 24.64 -1.54
C ASP A 19 6.34 26.01 -1.30
N LEU A 20 7.06 27.07 -1.69
CA LEU A 20 6.66 28.46 -1.54
C LEU A 20 6.59 29.21 -2.88
N ARG A 21 6.39 28.49 -4.01
CA ARG A 21 6.48 29.07 -5.36
C ARG A 21 5.45 30.18 -5.62
N HIS A 22 4.34 30.16 -4.90
CA HIS A 22 3.27 31.15 -5.01
C HIS A 22 3.33 32.24 -3.92
N ALA A 23 4.35 32.23 -3.05
CA ALA A 23 4.52 33.23 -2.00
C ALA A 23 5.40 34.40 -2.47
N SER A 24 5.00 35.63 -2.13
CA SER A 24 5.84 36.80 -2.40
C SER A 24 7.04 36.84 -1.42
N PRO A 25 8.22 37.33 -1.84
CA PRO A 25 9.37 37.51 -0.95
C PRO A 25 9.06 38.35 0.30
N ALA A 26 8.18 39.35 0.17
CA ALA A 26 7.76 40.21 1.26
C ALA A 26 6.87 39.49 2.30
N THR A 27 6.15 38.44 1.88
CA THR A 27 5.35 37.60 2.77
C THR A 27 6.25 36.69 3.60
N VAL A 28 7.19 36.01 2.94
CA VAL A 28 8.06 35.02 3.58
C VAL A 28 9.15 35.65 4.45
N SER A 29 9.55 36.90 4.20
CA SER A 29 10.56 37.61 5.01
C SER A 29 10.13 37.90 6.45
N ARG A 30 8.83 37.79 6.75
CA ARG A 30 8.27 37.96 8.09
C ARG A 30 8.19 36.65 8.88
N CYS A 31 8.56 35.53 8.26
CA CYS A 31 8.50 34.20 8.86
C CYS A 31 9.92 33.69 9.17
N GLY A 32 10.04 32.92 10.25
CA GLY A 32 11.23 32.10 10.48
C GLY A 32 11.23 30.92 9.51
N MET A 33 12.26 30.80 8.68
CA MET A 33 12.37 29.73 7.69
C MET A 33 13.28 28.62 8.20
N VAL A 34 12.76 27.40 8.25
CA VAL A 34 13.53 26.18 8.55
C VAL A 34 13.50 25.30 7.30
N TYR A 35 14.64 25.14 6.65
CA TYR A 35 14.78 24.27 5.48
C TYR A 35 15.22 22.88 5.93
N MET A 36 14.44 21.85 5.59
CA MET A 36 14.85 20.46 5.74
C MET A 36 15.37 19.93 4.41
N GLU A 37 16.67 19.65 4.33
CA GLU A 37 17.23 18.95 3.18
C GLU A 37 17.10 17.43 3.38
N PRO A 38 16.59 16.69 2.39
CA PRO A 38 16.51 15.22 2.44
C PRO A 38 17.88 14.53 2.66
N TYR A 39 18.97 15.22 2.33
CA TYR A 39 20.34 14.72 2.44
C TYR A 39 20.77 14.40 3.89
N TYR A 40 20.33 15.18 4.88
CA TYR A 40 20.72 15.00 6.28
C TYR A 40 20.19 13.70 6.92
N LEU A 41 19.36 12.95 6.21
CA LEU A 41 18.82 11.66 6.65
C LEU A 41 19.52 10.44 6.02
N ALA A 42 20.72 10.59 5.43
CA ALA A 42 21.52 9.48 4.86
C ALA A 42 20.80 8.65 3.77
N GLY A 43 20.00 9.30 2.91
CA GLY A 43 19.06 8.64 1.99
C GLY A 43 17.64 8.55 2.54
N GLY A 44 17.38 9.10 3.72
CA GLY A 44 16.06 9.22 4.32
C GLY A 44 15.59 7.98 5.06
N TRP A 45 15.92 6.81 4.53
CA TRP A 45 15.17 5.59 4.81
C TRP A 45 15.70 4.80 6.00
N GLN A 46 17.01 4.77 6.28
CA GLN A 46 17.57 3.98 7.39
C GLN A 46 16.98 4.37 8.76
N PRO A 47 16.96 5.65 9.17
CA PRO A 47 16.38 6.03 10.46
C PRO A 47 14.89 5.72 10.54
N LEU A 48 14.15 5.93 9.44
CA LEU A 48 12.72 5.61 9.36
C LEU A 48 12.48 4.10 9.47
N ALA A 49 13.26 3.28 8.76
CA ALA A 49 13.18 1.84 8.79
C ALA A 49 13.50 1.27 10.17
N LYS A 50 14.56 1.77 10.81
CA LYS A 50 14.94 1.41 12.17
C LYS A 50 13.82 1.75 13.15
N SER A 51 13.35 3.00 13.14
CA SER A 51 12.27 3.45 14.03
C SER A 51 10.97 2.65 13.82
N PHE A 52 10.62 2.35 12.56
CA PHE A 52 9.44 1.56 12.23
C PHE A 52 9.56 0.13 12.77
N SER A 53 10.71 -0.52 12.55
CA SER A 53 10.97 -1.88 13.00
C SER A 53 11.00 -1.99 14.53
N GLU A 54 11.63 -1.04 15.22
CA GLU A 54 11.65 -0.97 16.69
C GLU A 54 10.26 -0.73 17.28
N ALA A 55 9.44 0.12 16.64
CA ALA A 55 8.07 0.37 17.09
C ALA A 55 7.21 -0.90 17.04
N ILE A 56 7.35 -1.70 15.97
CA ILE A 56 6.67 -3.00 15.85
C ILE A 56 7.13 -3.98 16.94
N GLY A 57 8.44 -4.05 17.19
CA GLY A 57 9.00 -4.88 18.26
C GLY A 57 8.44 -4.51 19.65
N LYS A 58 8.25 -3.20 19.91
CA LYS A 58 7.66 -2.69 21.16
C LYS A 58 6.15 -2.94 21.25
N GLU A 59 5.43 -2.87 20.13
CA GLU A 59 3.98 -3.16 20.05
C GLU A 59 3.70 -4.61 20.50
N GLY A 60 4.63 -5.52 20.23
CA GLY A 60 4.56 -6.93 20.64
C GLY A 60 3.47 -7.74 19.89
N THR A 61 2.67 -7.11 19.04
CA THR A 61 1.53 -7.73 18.33
C THR A 61 1.93 -8.82 17.36
N LEU A 62 3.15 -8.77 16.83
CA LEU A 62 3.69 -9.79 15.91
C LEU A 62 4.54 -10.86 16.61
N GLY A 63 4.74 -10.74 17.93
CA GLY A 63 5.55 -11.68 18.72
C GLY A 63 6.94 -11.93 18.10
N GLY A 64 7.38 -13.18 18.11
CA GLY A 64 8.69 -13.60 17.56
C GLY A 64 8.77 -13.65 16.03
N ARG A 65 7.73 -13.25 15.28
CA ARG A 65 7.70 -13.30 13.81
C ARG A 65 8.32 -12.09 13.14
N TRP A 66 8.59 -11.04 13.92
CA TRP A 66 9.23 -9.83 13.43
C TRP A 66 10.72 -9.88 13.73
N HIS A 67 11.54 -10.15 12.71
CA HIS A 67 12.98 -10.32 12.86
C HIS A 67 13.72 -9.00 12.57
N HIS A 68 13.86 -8.14 13.60
CA HIS A 68 14.46 -6.80 13.48
C HIS A 68 15.87 -6.80 12.85
N ASP A 69 16.82 -7.54 13.42
CA ASP A 69 18.21 -7.51 12.97
C ASP A 69 18.36 -8.06 11.55
N GLU A 70 17.59 -9.08 11.21
CA GLU A 70 17.57 -9.66 9.87
C GLU A 70 16.95 -8.70 8.86
N LEU A 71 15.85 -8.04 9.20
CA LEU A 71 15.24 -7.02 8.37
C LEU A 71 16.24 -5.92 8.04
N MET A 72 16.93 -5.37 9.04
CA MET A 72 17.92 -4.31 8.83
C MET A 72 19.06 -4.80 7.93
N SER A 73 19.58 -6.00 8.16
CA SER A 73 20.61 -6.63 7.32
C SER A 73 20.16 -6.84 5.87
N MET A 74 18.92 -7.27 5.64
CA MET A 74 18.37 -7.43 4.29
C MET A 74 18.17 -6.08 3.60
N LEU A 75 17.69 -5.06 4.30
CA LEU A 75 17.54 -3.71 3.75
C LEU A 75 18.88 -3.13 3.31
N ASP A 76 19.91 -3.23 4.15
CA ASP A 76 21.25 -2.71 3.84
C ASP A 76 21.86 -3.36 2.58
N LYS A 77 21.55 -4.64 2.34
CA LYS A 77 22.01 -5.36 1.13
C LYS A 77 21.20 -4.99 -0.12
N VAL A 78 19.89 -4.77 0.03
CA VAL A 78 18.95 -4.71 -1.10
C VAL A 78 18.66 -3.28 -1.54
N VAL A 79 18.43 -2.38 -0.59
CA VAL A 79 17.91 -1.03 -0.86
C VAL A 79 18.89 -0.16 -1.63
N PRO A 80 20.20 -0.06 -1.28
CA PRO A 80 21.11 0.87 -1.97
C PRO A 80 21.25 0.59 -3.47
N THR A 81 21.44 -0.69 -3.82
CA THR A 81 21.55 -1.12 -5.22
C THR A 81 20.21 -0.94 -5.94
N THR A 82 19.10 -1.26 -5.27
CA THR A 82 17.76 -1.10 -5.85
C THR A 82 17.47 0.36 -6.16
N LEU A 83 17.63 1.29 -5.20
CA LEU A 83 17.33 2.70 -5.43
C LEU A 83 18.17 3.30 -6.56
N LYS A 84 19.46 2.94 -6.63
CA LYS A 84 20.34 3.37 -7.73
C LYS A 84 19.85 2.86 -9.09
N PHE A 85 19.48 1.58 -9.18
CA PHE A 85 18.89 1.00 -10.39
C PHE A 85 17.54 1.65 -10.72
N TYR A 86 16.69 1.82 -9.71
CA TYR A 86 15.36 2.38 -9.81
C TYR A 86 15.36 3.76 -10.46
N ARG A 87 16.19 4.67 -9.95
CA ARG A 87 16.29 6.06 -10.45
C ARG A 87 16.97 6.17 -11.81
N LYS A 88 17.83 5.22 -12.16
CA LYS A 88 18.59 5.25 -13.41
C LYS A 88 17.86 4.59 -14.58
N GLU A 89 17.20 3.46 -14.33
CA GLU A 89 16.74 2.54 -15.38
C GLU A 89 15.21 2.45 -15.50
N LEU A 90 14.47 2.85 -14.46
CA LEU A 90 13.02 2.70 -14.40
C LEU A 90 12.32 4.06 -14.54
N GLY A 91 11.20 4.06 -15.27
CA GLY A 91 10.24 5.16 -15.26
C GLY A 91 9.06 4.80 -14.37
N GLU A 92 8.51 5.79 -13.65
CA GLU A 92 7.36 5.64 -12.75
C GLU A 92 6.10 6.31 -13.31
N TYR A 93 4.92 5.83 -12.87
CA TYR A 93 3.66 6.51 -13.12
C TYR A 93 3.49 7.76 -12.27
N ILE A 94 3.83 7.66 -10.99
CA ILE A 94 3.75 8.76 -10.02
C ILE A 94 5.15 8.99 -9.46
N ALA A 95 5.65 10.21 -9.44
CA ALA A 95 6.96 10.48 -8.86
C ALA A 95 6.97 10.09 -7.37
N SER A 96 7.91 9.22 -6.98
CA SER A 96 8.05 8.78 -5.60
C SER A 96 9.29 9.36 -4.93
N VAL A 97 9.29 9.34 -3.60
CA VAL A 97 10.48 9.64 -2.77
C VAL A 97 11.11 8.33 -2.32
N ASP A 98 12.44 8.25 -2.34
CA ASP A 98 13.20 7.04 -1.99
C ASP A 98 12.83 6.48 -0.61
N ALA A 99 12.73 7.36 0.39
CA ALA A 99 12.28 6.99 1.73
C ALA A 99 10.89 6.34 1.72
N GLN A 100 9.96 6.88 0.94
CA GLN A 100 8.60 6.35 0.86
C GLN A 100 8.54 4.98 0.16
N LEU A 101 9.39 4.73 -0.84
CA LEU A 101 9.50 3.42 -1.46
C LEU A 101 9.89 2.34 -0.42
N VAL A 102 10.84 2.66 0.46
CA VAL A 102 11.26 1.77 1.54
C VAL A 102 10.16 1.64 2.61
N MET A 103 9.49 2.72 2.97
CA MET A 103 8.37 2.66 3.92
C MET A 103 7.19 1.83 3.38
N ASN A 104 6.93 1.86 2.07
CA ASN A 104 5.94 1.01 1.42
C ASN A 104 6.33 -0.48 1.51
N LEU A 105 7.61 -0.80 1.29
CA LEU A 105 8.14 -2.15 1.48
C LEU A 105 7.88 -2.65 2.90
N LEU A 106 8.25 -1.85 3.90
CA LEU A 106 8.10 -2.19 5.31
C LEU A 106 6.64 -2.34 5.74
N THR A 107 5.78 -1.46 5.23
CA THR A 107 4.34 -1.50 5.49
C THR A 107 3.71 -2.75 4.90
N LEU A 108 4.07 -3.10 3.66
CA LEU A 108 3.59 -4.32 3.01
C LEU A 108 4.13 -5.58 3.70
N LEU A 109 5.38 -5.56 4.19
CA LEU A 109 5.94 -6.65 4.98
C LEU A 109 5.18 -6.82 6.30
N LYS A 110 4.93 -5.72 7.04
CA LYS A 110 4.08 -5.76 8.25
C LYS A 110 2.75 -6.40 7.93
N ALA A 111 2.11 -5.99 6.83
CA ALA A 111 0.83 -6.54 6.40
C ALA A 111 0.89 -8.06 6.16
N PHE A 112 1.88 -8.57 5.42
CA PHE A 112 2.01 -10.00 5.19
C PHE A 112 2.30 -10.79 6.47
N VAL A 113 3.18 -10.28 7.34
CA VAL A 113 3.55 -10.95 8.60
C VAL A 113 2.36 -11.00 9.56
N THR A 114 1.57 -9.93 9.66
CA THR A 114 0.32 -9.91 10.45
C THR A 114 -0.64 -11.01 10.00
N ASN A 115 -0.76 -11.22 8.68
CA ASN A 115 -1.73 -12.14 8.10
C ASN A 115 -1.20 -13.58 7.93
N VAL A 116 -0.08 -13.96 8.54
CA VAL A 116 0.47 -15.33 8.39
C VAL A 116 -0.53 -16.40 8.81
N ASN A 117 -1.32 -16.16 9.86
CA ASN A 117 -2.31 -17.13 10.37
C ASN A 117 -3.68 -17.05 9.69
N ASN A 118 -3.94 -16.05 8.87
CA ASN A 118 -5.22 -15.94 8.19
C ASN A 118 -5.25 -17.00 7.08
N ASN A 119 -6.08 -18.02 7.29
CA ASN A 119 -6.28 -19.21 6.44
C ASN A 119 -6.91 -18.90 5.06
N ASP A 120 -6.80 -17.66 4.56
CA ASP A 120 -7.28 -17.25 3.24
C ASP A 120 -6.46 -17.82 2.08
N ASP A 121 -5.42 -18.61 2.38
CA ASP A 121 -4.91 -19.61 1.45
C ASP A 121 -5.90 -20.79 1.45
N GLY A 122 -7.11 -20.53 0.97
CA GLY A 122 -8.11 -21.54 0.68
C GLY A 122 -7.62 -22.39 -0.47
N ASP A 123 -6.74 -23.35 -0.19
CA ASP A 123 -6.49 -24.54 -0.98
C ASP A 123 -5.67 -25.53 -0.15
N GLU A 124 -6.18 -26.76 -0.07
CA GLU A 124 -5.36 -27.96 0.07
C GLU A 124 -4.50 -28.05 -1.20
N VAL A 125 -3.42 -27.28 -1.27
CA VAL A 125 -2.39 -27.53 -2.28
C VAL A 125 -1.69 -28.82 -1.84
N GLU A 126 -2.27 -29.97 -2.20
CA GLU A 126 -1.58 -31.26 -2.21
C GLU A 126 -0.52 -31.23 -3.32
N THR A 127 0.53 -30.44 -3.11
CA THR A 127 1.70 -30.51 -3.97
C THR A 127 2.52 -31.72 -3.53
N SER A 128 2.26 -32.85 -4.19
CA SER A 128 3.16 -34.01 -4.19
C SER A 128 4.59 -33.63 -4.61
N GLU A 129 4.75 -32.54 -5.36
CA GLU A 129 6.05 -31.97 -5.76
C GLU A 129 6.67 -31.00 -4.73
N ALA A 130 5.90 -30.43 -3.79
CA ALA A 130 6.44 -29.59 -2.71
C ALA A 130 6.88 -30.40 -1.50
N LYS A 131 6.39 -31.64 -1.36
CA LYS A 131 6.79 -32.56 -0.27
C LYS A 131 8.24 -33.02 -0.36
N THR A 132 8.93 -32.88 -1.49
CA THR A 132 10.31 -33.39 -1.65
C THR A 132 11.38 -32.45 -1.07
N ILE A 133 11.06 -31.20 -0.71
CA ILE A 133 12.07 -30.22 -0.25
C ILE A 133 12.02 -29.91 1.25
N VAL A 134 10.95 -30.27 1.97
CA VAL A 134 10.86 -29.91 3.40
C VAL A 134 10.84 -31.17 4.26
N GLN A 135 12.04 -31.66 4.58
CA GLN A 135 12.22 -32.47 5.79
C GLN A 135 11.99 -31.57 7.00
N SER A 136 11.00 -31.97 7.78
CA SER A 136 10.57 -31.41 9.05
C SER A 136 11.73 -31.04 10.00
N VAL A 137 11.87 -29.75 10.30
CA VAL A 137 12.52 -29.27 11.53
C VAL A 137 11.69 -28.10 12.05
N GLY A 138 10.72 -28.41 12.90
CA GLY A 138 9.98 -27.38 13.63
C GLY A 138 10.91 -26.56 14.52
N GLY A 139 10.75 -25.24 14.50
CA GLY A 139 11.55 -24.29 15.28
C GLY A 139 11.98 -23.08 14.45
N SER A 140 12.50 -22.05 15.14
CA SER A 140 12.88 -20.69 14.67
C SER A 140 13.42 -20.50 13.24
N SER A 141 13.98 -21.53 12.61
CA SER A 141 14.43 -21.53 11.21
C SER A 141 13.29 -21.45 10.19
N GLU A 142 12.14 -22.07 10.45
CA GLU A 142 10.99 -22.04 9.53
C GLU A 142 10.32 -20.66 9.52
N ASP A 143 10.15 -20.04 10.69
CA ASP A 143 9.61 -18.67 10.80
C ASP A 143 10.54 -17.66 10.12
N ARG A 144 11.86 -17.86 10.27
CA ARG A 144 12.89 -17.03 9.67
C ARG A 144 12.88 -17.09 8.14
N ARG A 145 12.80 -18.31 7.57
CA ARG A 145 12.72 -18.49 6.11
C ARG A 145 11.46 -17.88 5.54
N LEU A 146 10.30 -18.08 6.20
CA LEU A 146 9.05 -17.44 5.79
C LEU A 146 9.18 -15.91 5.81
N PHE A 147 9.78 -15.33 6.85
CA PHE A 147 10.02 -13.89 6.92
C PHE A 147 10.87 -13.37 5.75
N GLN A 148 11.95 -14.07 5.39
CA GLN A 148 12.78 -13.71 4.23
C GLN A 148 12.01 -13.77 2.91
N LEU A 149 11.17 -14.80 2.73
CA LEU A 149 10.31 -14.93 1.54
C LEU A 149 9.25 -13.82 1.48
N LEU A 150 8.61 -13.50 2.61
CA LEU A 150 7.66 -12.39 2.69
C LEU A 150 8.35 -11.05 2.43
N PHE A 151 9.58 -10.85 2.92
CA PHE A 151 10.38 -9.68 2.58
C PHE A 151 10.62 -9.59 1.07
N ALA A 152 11.00 -10.69 0.41
CA ALA A 152 11.20 -10.72 -1.04
C ALA A 152 9.91 -10.41 -1.82
N GLN A 153 8.76 -10.95 -1.38
CA GLN A 153 7.47 -10.61 -1.97
C GLN A 153 7.09 -9.14 -1.76
N SER A 154 7.30 -8.61 -0.55
CA SER A 154 7.09 -7.20 -0.25
C SER A 154 8.00 -6.31 -1.09
N PHE A 155 9.26 -6.68 -1.29
CA PHE A 155 10.20 -5.98 -2.13
C PHE A 155 9.71 -5.89 -3.58
N ILE A 156 9.30 -7.02 -4.18
CA ILE A 156 8.77 -7.07 -5.55
C ILE A 156 7.55 -6.14 -5.71
N TRP A 157 6.57 -6.26 -4.81
CA TRP A 157 5.30 -5.54 -4.95
C TRP A 157 5.32 -4.10 -4.45
N SER A 158 6.26 -3.72 -3.57
CA SER A 158 6.43 -2.33 -3.15
C SER A 158 7.23 -1.52 -4.18
N MET A 159 8.41 -2.01 -4.55
CA MET A 159 9.28 -1.31 -5.49
C MET A 159 8.72 -1.42 -6.92
N GLY A 160 8.18 -2.58 -7.28
CA GLY A 160 7.73 -2.86 -8.64
C GLY A 160 6.33 -2.37 -9.02
N SER A 161 5.50 -1.91 -8.09
CA SER A 161 4.09 -1.58 -8.38
C SER A 161 3.90 -0.25 -9.11
N ASN A 162 4.72 0.76 -8.79
CA ASN A 162 4.62 2.10 -9.39
C ASN A 162 5.44 2.25 -10.69
N VAL A 163 6.08 1.16 -11.14
CA VAL A 163 6.92 1.14 -12.33
C VAL A 163 6.04 1.14 -13.59
N SER A 164 6.39 1.98 -14.56
CA SER A 164 5.75 2.04 -15.87
C SER A 164 5.80 0.71 -16.61
N ASP A 165 4.82 0.44 -17.46
CA ASP A 165 4.69 -0.85 -18.17
C ASP A 165 5.95 -1.21 -18.97
N LYS A 166 6.58 -0.22 -19.61
CA LYS A 166 7.83 -0.38 -20.38
C LYS A 166 9.01 -0.83 -19.52
N ALA A 167 9.02 -0.46 -18.24
CA ALA A 167 10.10 -0.75 -17.30
C ALA A 167 9.82 -2.00 -16.45
N ARG A 168 8.59 -2.54 -16.44
CA ARG A 168 8.22 -3.74 -15.65
C ARG A 168 9.06 -4.96 -15.98
N ALA A 169 9.36 -5.22 -17.26
CA ALA A 169 10.18 -6.35 -17.66
C ALA A 169 11.63 -6.22 -17.14
N LYS A 170 12.20 -5.00 -17.20
CA LYS A 170 13.54 -4.70 -16.64
C LYS A 170 13.57 -4.88 -15.13
N PHE A 171 12.56 -4.33 -14.43
CA PHE A 171 12.44 -4.52 -12.98
C PHE A 171 12.28 -5.99 -12.61
N SER A 172 11.46 -6.75 -13.34
CA SER A 172 11.27 -8.18 -13.10
C SER A 172 12.58 -8.96 -13.18
N ALA A 173 13.41 -8.70 -14.20
CA ALA A 173 14.72 -9.32 -14.32
C ALA A 173 15.65 -8.93 -13.15
N PHE A 174 15.72 -7.64 -12.83
CA PHE A 174 16.53 -7.15 -11.70
C PHE A 174 16.08 -7.72 -10.35
N ALA A 175 14.78 -7.69 -10.06
CA ALA A 175 14.22 -8.17 -8.81
C ALA A 175 14.46 -9.67 -8.63
N ARG A 176 14.37 -10.45 -9.71
CA ARG A 176 14.72 -11.88 -9.69
C ARG A 176 16.17 -12.09 -9.27
N THR A 177 17.12 -11.40 -9.91
CA THR A 177 18.54 -11.44 -9.53
C THR A 177 18.77 -11.01 -8.07
N MET A 178 18.08 -9.97 -7.60
CA MET A 178 18.17 -9.56 -6.19
C MET A 178 17.69 -10.67 -5.25
N VAL A 179 16.58 -11.33 -5.56
CA VAL A 179 16.03 -12.41 -4.73
C VAL A 179 16.93 -13.65 -4.74
N THR A 180 17.44 -14.07 -5.90
CA THR A 180 18.28 -15.27 -6.02
C THR A 180 19.71 -15.05 -5.53
N ASP A 181 20.34 -13.95 -5.94
CA ASP A 181 21.79 -13.77 -5.80
C ASP A 181 22.15 -12.96 -4.56
N THR A 182 21.28 -12.02 -4.14
CA THR A 182 21.53 -11.16 -2.95
C THR A 182 20.81 -11.67 -1.70
N MET A 183 19.56 -12.12 -1.84
CA MET A 183 18.79 -12.69 -0.73
C MET A 183 19.00 -14.19 -0.57
N HIS A 184 19.61 -14.87 -1.56
CA HIS A 184 19.84 -16.32 -1.57
C HIS A 184 18.56 -17.15 -1.42
N LEU A 185 17.45 -16.66 -1.96
CA LEU A 185 16.16 -17.33 -1.93
C LEU A 185 15.88 -18.00 -3.27
N PRO A 186 15.46 -19.28 -3.28
CA PRO A 186 15.10 -19.95 -4.52
C PRO A 186 13.89 -19.27 -5.14
N PHE A 187 13.93 -19.07 -6.46
CA PHE A 187 12.82 -18.54 -7.25
C PHE A 187 12.56 -19.47 -8.45
N PRO A 188 11.30 -19.78 -8.81
CA PRO A 188 10.98 -20.68 -9.91
C PRO A 188 11.66 -20.28 -11.23
N SER A 189 12.17 -21.27 -11.97
CA SER A 189 12.67 -21.06 -13.33
C SER A 189 11.56 -20.55 -14.24
N VAL A 190 11.91 -19.70 -15.20
CA VAL A 190 10.96 -19.26 -16.22
C VAL A 190 10.91 -20.36 -17.28
N ASP A 191 9.86 -21.17 -17.27
CA ASP A 191 9.67 -22.23 -18.24
C ASP A 191 9.24 -21.63 -19.59
N GLY A 192 10.14 -20.91 -20.28
CA GLY A 192 9.97 -20.44 -21.67
C GLY A 192 8.81 -19.48 -21.99
N ASN A 193 7.84 -19.30 -21.08
CA ASN A 193 6.56 -18.64 -21.33
C ASN A 193 6.53 -17.15 -20.96
N GLY A 194 7.69 -16.55 -20.68
CA GLY A 194 7.77 -15.12 -20.34
C GLY A 194 7.22 -14.75 -18.96
N ALA A 195 7.11 -15.71 -18.03
CA ALA A 195 6.65 -15.45 -16.66
C ALA A 195 7.55 -14.44 -15.92
N THR A 196 6.93 -13.45 -15.30
CA THR A 196 7.56 -12.36 -14.57
C THR A 196 7.53 -12.63 -13.06
N VAL A 197 8.24 -11.83 -12.27
CA VAL A 197 8.16 -11.92 -10.80
C VAL A 197 6.77 -11.61 -10.25
N TYR A 198 5.92 -10.91 -11.01
CA TYR A 198 4.56 -10.54 -10.61
C TYR A 198 3.58 -11.71 -10.70
N ASP A 199 3.93 -12.77 -11.43
CA ASP A 199 3.06 -13.93 -11.63
C ASP A 199 3.08 -14.91 -10.45
N PHE A 200 3.92 -14.66 -9.44
CA PHE A 200 4.12 -15.53 -8.29
C PHE A 200 3.80 -14.84 -6.96
N TYR A 201 3.44 -15.65 -5.97
CA TYR A 201 3.31 -15.26 -4.57
C TYR A 201 3.91 -16.31 -3.66
N VAL A 202 4.20 -15.95 -2.41
CA VAL A 202 4.70 -16.89 -1.40
C VAL A 202 3.51 -17.64 -0.79
N HIS A 203 3.47 -18.95 -0.98
CA HIS A 203 2.55 -19.80 -0.26
C HIS A 203 3.10 -20.06 1.15
N LYS A 204 2.37 -19.59 2.17
CA LYS A 204 2.87 -19.52 3.55
C LYS A 204 3.15 -20.90 4.16
N LYS A 205 2.30 -21.88 3.85
CA LYS A 205 2.42 -23.25 4.40
C LYS A 205 3.60 -24.02 3.80
N SER A 206 3.80 -23.95 2.49
CA SER A 206 4.93 -24.65 1.82
C SER A 206 6.22 -23.85 1.80
N GLN A 207 6.18 -22.56 2.17
CA GLN A 207 7.31 -21.64 2.11
C GLN A 207 8.02 -21.67 0.75
N SER A 208 7.21 -21.57 -0.30
CA SER A 208 7.65 -21.61 -1.69
C SER A 208 6.88 -20.60 -2.53
N TRP A 209 7.49 -20.16 -3.62
CA TRP A 209 6.80 -19.38 -4.64
C TRP A 209 5.85 -20.28 -5.41
N VAL A 210 4.61 -19.83 -5.59
CA VAL A 210 3.60 -20.50 -6.42
C VAL A 210 2.94 -19.46 -7.33
N PRO A 211 2.48 -19.86 -8.53
CA PRO A 211 1.79 -18.95 -9.43
C PRO A 211 0.44 -18.44 -8.88
N TRP A 212 0.07 -17.19 -9.18
CA TRP A 212 -1.26 -16.66 -8.85
C TRP A 212 -2.41 -17.41 -9.54
N SER A 213 -2.13 -18.15 -10.62
CA SER A 213 -3.12 -18.99 -11.29
C SER A 213 -3.76 -20.03 -10.37
N TYR A 214 -3.06 -20.47 -9.32
CA TYR A 214 -3.62 -21.37 -8.30
C TYR A 214 -4.77 -20.70 -7.53
N LYS A 215 -4.67 -19.40 -7.25
CA LYS A 215 -5.73 -18.62 -6.57
C LYS A 215 -6.77 -18.03 -7.53
N THR A 216 -6.61 -18.24 -8.83
CA THR A 216 -7.48 -17.63 -9.83
C THR A 216 -8.69 -18.55 -10.05
N PRO A 217 -9.91 -18.13 -9.66
CA PRO A 217 -11.09 -18.97 -9.84
C PRO A 217 -11.36 -19.17 -11.33
N LYS A 218 -11.81 -20.37 -11.70
CA LYS A 218 -12.23 -20.65 -13.07
C LYS A 218 -13.48 -19.82 -13.38
N PHE A 219 -13.41 -19.01 -14.43
CA PHE A 219 -14.56 -18.24 -14.88
C PHE A 219 -15.69 -19.19 -15.31
N ASN A 220 -16.86 -19.02 -14.71
CA ASN A 220 -18.07 -19.75 -15.07
C ASN A 220 -19.10 -18.76 -15.62
N PHE A 221 -19.37 -18.84 -16.92
CA PHE A 221 -20.33 -17.97 -17.58
C PHE A 221 -21.76 -18.39 -17.23
N SER A 222 -22.54 -17.46 -16.68
CA SER A 222 -23.98 -17.63 -16.53
C SER A 222 -24.71 -16.69 -17.50
N PRO A 223 -25.55 -17.22 -18.41
CA PRO A 223 -26.36 -16.40 -19.31
C PRO A 223 -27.34 -15.45 -18.60
N THR A 224 -27.61 -15.69 -17.31
CA THR A 224 -28.53 -14.88 -16.49
C THR A 224 -27.86 -13.68 -15.84
N THR A 225 -26.52 -13.64 -15.78
CA THR A 225 -25.78 -12.53 -15.17
C THR A 225 -25.73 -11.35 -16.16
N PRO A 226 -26.13 -10.13 -15.75
CA PRO A 226 -26.01 -8.94 -16.59
C PRO A 226 -24.58 -8.74 -17.09
N TYR A 227 -24.43 -8.28 -18.33
CA TYR A 227 -23.11 -8.10 -18.94
C TYR A 227 -22.18 -7.20 -18.10
N PHE A 228 -22.74 -6.15 -17.50
CA PHE A 228 -21.98 -5.22 -16.65
C PHE A 228 -21.52 -5.81 -15.31
N ASP A 229 -22.10 -6.94 -14.90
CA ASP A 229 -21.75 -7.65 -13.66
C ASP A 229 -20.79 -8.83 -13.92
N LEU A 230 -20.48 -9.13 -15.18
CA LEU A 230 -19.53 -10.18 -15.56
C LEU A 230 -18.10 -9.71 -15.31
N LEU A 231 -17.53 -10.08 -14.16
CA LEU A 231 -16.12 -9.87 -13.87
C LEU A 231 -15.33 -11.17 -14.07
N VAL A 232 -14.42 -11.17 -15.04
CA VAL A 232 -13.43 -12.26 -15.19
C VAL A 232 -12.23 -11.93 -14.31
N LEU A 233 -12.04 -12.69 -13.24
CA LEU A 233 -10.88 -12.53 -12.36
C LEU A 233 -9.62 -13.05 -13.07
N THR A 234 -8.75 -12.13 -13.48
CA THR A 234 -7.43 -12.46 -14.01
C THR A 234 -6.42 -12.63 -12.87
N THR A 235 -5.26 -13.21 -13.17
CA THR A 235 -4.15 -13.33 -12.20
C THR A 235 -3.73 -11.99 -11.62
N GLU A 236 -3.73 -10.93 -12.43
CA GLU A 236 -3.40 -9.57 -11.98
C GLU A 236 -4.44 -9.00 -11.00
N VAL A 237 -5.74 -9.20 -11.28
CA VAL A 237 -6.80 -8.76 -10.36
C VAL A 237 -6.73 -9.52 -9.03
N VAL A 238 -6.44 -10.83 -9.06
CA VAL A 238 -6.25 -11.66 -7.87
C VAL A 238 -5.04 -11.18 -7.05
N ALA A 239 -3.93 -10.86 -7.71
CA ALA A 239 -2.74 -10.33 -7.04
C ALA A 239 -3.01 -8.98 -6.37
N MET A 240 -3.64 -8.05 -7.11
CA MET A 240 -4.04 -6.73 -6.59
C MET A 240 -4.99 -6.87 -5.39
N ARG A 241 -6.01 -7.72 -5.51
CA ARG A 241 -6.97 -8.05 -4.45
C ARG A 241 -6.25 -8.54 -3.19
N SER A 242 -5.29 -9.44 -3.35
CA SER A 242 -4.51 -9.96 -2.22
C SER A 242 -3.72 -8.87 -1.50
N ILE A 243 -3.07 -7.97 -2.24
CA ILE A 243 -2.30 -6.85 -1.67
C ILE A 243 -3.22 -5.87 -0.95
N MET A 244 -4.33 -5.49 -1.58
CA MET A 244 -5.34 -4.62 -0.98
C MET A 244 -5.90 -5.20 0.32
N GLN A 245 -6.17 -6.50 0.34
CA GLN A 245 -6.67 -7.20 1.53
C GLN A 245 -5.66 -7.15 2.67
N ASN A 246 -4.39 -7.46 2.40
CA ASN A 246 -3.33 -7.42 3.40
C ASN A 246 -3.16 -6.01 3.96
N LEU A 247 -3.11 -4.98 3.11
CA LEU A 247 -2.96 -3.58 3.56
C LEU A 247 -4.19 -3.09 4.35
N SER A 248 -5.40 -3.45 3.91
CA SER A 248 -6.65 -3.10 4.60
C SER A 248 -6.73 -3.72 5.99
N SER A 249 -6.19 -4.93 6.19
CA SER A 249 -6.18 -5.61 7.49
C SER A 249 -5.44 -4.80 8.57
N ILE A 250 -4.37 -4.09 8.20
CA ILE A 250 -3.58 -3.23 9.08
C ILE A 250 -3.98 -1.75 8.98
N GLY A 251 -5.12 -1.44 8.34
CA GLY A 251 -5.67 -0.09 8.24
C GLY A 251 -4.84 0.84 7.37
N LYS A 252 -4.17 0.33 6.33
CA LYS A 252 -3.37 1.15 5.41
C LYS A 252 -4.14 1.44 4.11
N HIS A 253 -4.08 2.71 3.70
CA HIS A 253 -4.69 3.18 2.46
C HIS A 253 -3.91 2.68 1.23
N VAL A 254 -4.62 2.49 0.12
CA VAL A 254 -4.06 1.99 -1.14
C VAL A 254 -4.46 2.93 -2.27
N LEU A 255 -3.48 3.32 -3.09
CA LEU A 255 -3.71 4.00 -4.35
C LEU A 255 -3.55 3.00 -5.48
N VAL A 256 -4.61 2.79 -6.26
CA VAL A 256 -4.59 1.94 -7.45
C VAL A 256 -4.45 2.83 -8.68
N ASN A 257 -3.33 2.73 -9.39
CA ASN A 257 -3.06 3.51 -10.60
C ASN A 257 -3.16 2.65 -11.87
N GLY A 258 -3.25 3.31 -13.02
CA GLY A 258 -3.29 2.67 -14.33
C GLY A 258 -4.16 3.42 -15.32
N VAL A 259 -4.01 3.11 -16.60
CA VAL A 259 -4.74 3.79 -17.69
C VAL A 259 -6.26 3.61 -17.57
N THR A 260 -7.03 4.53 -18.16
CA THR A 260 -8.50 4.46 -18.13
C THR A 260 -9.02 3.23 -18.88
N GLY A 261 -10.18 2.70 -18.47
CA GLY A 261 -10.81 1.57 -19.13
C GLY A 261 -10.22 0.18 -18.81
N THR A 262 -9.31 0.05 -17.83
CA THR A 262 -8.70 -1.24 -17.43
C THR A 262 -9.44 -2.00 -16.33
N GLY A 263 -10.67 -1.61 -15.99
CA GLY A 263 -11.47 -2.30 -14.97
C GLY A 263 -11.04 -2.06 -13.52
N LYS A 264 -10.18 -1.05 -13.23
CA LYS A 264 -9.75 -0.70 -11.87
C LYS A 264 -10.93 -0.47 -10.93
N SER A 265 -11.89 0.37 -11.33
CA SER A 265 -13.06 0.71 -10.53
C SER A 265 -13.92 -0.52 -10.24
N SER A 266 -14.11 -1.39 -11.24
CA SER A 266 -14.82 -2.67 -11.09
C SER A 266 -14.08 -3.61 -10.12
N ALA A 267 -12.75 -3.69 -10.19
CA ALA A 267 -11.95 -4.52 -9.30
C ALA A 267 -11.95 -4.01 -7.85
N VAL A 268 -11.90 -2.69 -7.64
CA VAL A 268 -12.04 -2.08 -6.30
C VAL A 268 -13.45 -2.31 -5.75
N GLY A 269 -14.50 -2.12 -6.57
CA GLY A 269 -15.88 -2.40 -6.18
C GLY A 269 -16.08 -3.86 -5.79
N ASN A 270 -15.58 -4.79 -6.61
CA ASN A 270 -15.59 -6.22 -6.32
C ASN A 270 -14.85 -6.55 -5.01
N PHE A 271 -13.71 -5.90 -4.75
CA PHE A 271 -12.99 -6.05 -3.49
C PHE A 271 -13.83 -5.63 -2.27
N LEU A 272 -14.53 -4.50 -2.34
CA LEU A 272 -15.40 -4.04 -1.24
C LEU A 272 -16.53 -5.04 -0.93
N VAL A 273 -17.14 -5.59 -1.98
CA VAL A 273 -18.30 -6.49 -1.87
C VAL A 273 -17.86 -7.91 -1.51
N GLU A 274 -16.95 -8.52 -2.26
CA GLU A 274 -16.61 -9.94 -2.07
C GLU A 274 -15.58 -10.20 -0.97
N VAL A 275 -14.62 -9.29 -0.78
CA VAL A 275 -13.50 -9.50 0.14
C VAL A 275 -13.77 -8.87 1.48
N LEU A 276 -14.10 -7.58 1.48
CA LEU A 276 -14.43 -6.88 2.72
C LEU A 276 -15.85 -7.18 3.19
N LYS A 277 -16.71 -7.72 2.31
CA LYS A 277 -18.11 -8.00 2.63
C LYS A 277 -18.79 -6.79 3.27
N ALA A 278 -18.48 -5.60 2.75
CA ALA A 278 -18.77 -4.36 3.45
C ALA A 278 -20.27 -4.05 3.58
N GLU A 279 -21.11 -4.74 2.81
CA GLU A 279 -22.57 -4.70 2.89
C GLU A 279 -23.15 -5.69 3.93
N ASP A 280 -22.37 -6.69 4.33
CA ASP A 280 -22.83 -7.68 5.31
C ASP A 280 -22.92 -7.07 6.72
N ALA A 281 -23.98 -7.42 7.44
CA ALA A 281 -24.21 -6.95 8.81
C ALA A 281 -23.05 -7.36 9.75
N ASP A 282 -22.55 -8.59 9.58
CA ASP A 282 -21.50 -9.19 10.42
C ASP A 282 -20.08 -8.79 10.02
N SER A 283 -19.90 -8.05 8.91
CA SER A 283 -18.57 -7.60 8.51
C SER A 283 -18.00 -6.55 9.46
N SER A 284 -16.71 -6.70 9.76
CA SER A 284 -15.91 -5.67 10.45
C SER A 284 -15.67 -4.42 9.61
N PHE A 285 -16.16 -4.38 8.37
CA PHE A 285 -16.04 -3.26 7.45
C PHE A 285 -17.41 -2.69 7.07
N ALA A 286 -17.42 -1.38 6.82
CA ALA A 286 -18.45 -0.68 6.07
C ALA A 286 -17.74 0.08 4.94
N SER A 287 -18.40 0.29 3.81
CA SER A 287 -17.79 1.03 2.71
C SER A 287 -18.76 1.97 2.00
N PHE A 288 -18.20 2.96 1.35
CA PHE A 288 -18.89 3.76 0.34
C PHE A 288 -17.90 4.14 -0.75
N ALA A 289 -18.42 4.32 -1.96
CA ALA A 289 -17.65 4.78 -3.10
C ALA A 289 -18.06 6.21 -3.47
N MET A 290 -17.10 6.98 -3.96
CA MET A 290 -17.28 8.32 -4.50
C MET A 290 -16.44 8.46 -5.75
N ALA A 291 -17.04 8.96 -6.84
CA ALA A 291 -16.29 9.32 -8.04
C ALA A 291 -16.03 10.83 -8.04
N PHE A 292 -14.79 11.22 -8.25
CA PHE A 292 -14.43 12.63 -8.39
C PHE A 292 -14.69 13.12 -9.81
N SER A 293 -15.02 14.40 -9.90
CA SER A 293 -15.25 15.12 -11.14
C SER A 293 -14.57 16.49 -11.05
N ALA A 294 -14.50 17.20 -12.17
CA ALA A 294 -13.97 18.57 -12.19
C ALA A 294 -14.72 19.52 -11.23
N GLN A 295 -15.98 19.24 -10.90
CA GLN A 295 -16.81 20.07 -10.02
C GLN A 295 -16.83 19.61 -8.56
N THR A 296 -16.16 18.50 -8.22
CA THR A 296 -16.15 18.00 -6.86
C THR A 296 -15.42 19.00 -5.95
N THR A 297 -16.11 19.48 -4.91
CA THR A 297 -15.55 20.40 -3.92
C THR A 297 -15.19 19.69 -2.61
N SER A 298 -14.37 20.32 -1.77
CA SER A 298 -14.06 19.81 -0.43
C SER A 298 -15.32 19.69 0.44
N LEU A 299 -16.29 20.60 0.27
CA LEU A 299 -17.57 20.51 0.96
C LEU A 299 -18.37 19.28 0.54
N ASN A 300 -18.44 18.95 -0.75
CA ASN A 300 -19.14 17.74 -1.20
C ASN A 300 -18.52 16.47 -0.63
N LEU A 301 -17.18 16.42 -0.59
CA LEU A 301 -16.44 15.32 0.04
C LEU A 301 -16.79 15.23 1.52
N GLN A 302 -16.71 16.34 2.26
CA GLN A 302 -17.05 16.39 3.68
C GLN A 302 -18.47 15.90 3.95
N GLU A 303 -19.48 16.45 3.26
CA GLU A 303 -20.89 16.06 3.45
C GLU A 303 -21.13 14.58 3.17
N THR A 304 -20.49 14.03 2.12
CA THR A 304 -20.61 12.62 1.76
C THR A 304 -19.99 11.71 2.83
N MET A 305 -18.84 12.12 3.38
CA MET A 305 -18.18 11.40 4.47
C MET A 305 -19.01 11.45 5.76
N GLU A 306 -19.43 12.65 6.17
CA GLU A 306 -20.22 12.87 7.39
C GLU A 306 -21.54 12.09 7.36
N ALA A 307 -22.18 11.97 6.18
CA ALA A 307 -23.39 11.16 6.01
C ALA A 307 -23.18 9.66 6.26
N LYS A 308 -21.94 9.16 6.21
CA LYS A 308 -21.58 7.75 6.48
C LYS A 308 -20.97 7.53 7.86
N LEU A 309 -20.69 8.61 8.59
CA LEU A 309 -20.12 8.58 9.93
C LEU A 309 -21.23 8.74 10.99
N VAL A 310 -20.96 8.21 12.18
CA VAL A 310 -21.84 8.29 13.34
C VAL A 310 -21.19 9.20 14.38
N ARG A 311 -21.98 10.07 14.99
CA ARG A 311 -21.53 10.92 16.09
C ARG A 311 -21.20 10.07 17.33
N ARG A 312 -20.06 10.37 17.95
CA ARG A 312 -19.53 9.72 19.15
C ARG A 312 -19.19 10.76 20.21
N ARG A 313 -19.10 10.31 21.47
CA ARG A 313 -18.71 11.11 22.65
C ARG A 313 -19.40 12.48 22.75
N GLY A 314 -20.74 12.47 22.74
CA GLY A 314 -21.54 13.69 22.92
C GLY A 314 -21.37 14.69 21.77
N ASP A 315 -21.41 14.19 20.53
CA ASP A 315 -21.36 14.94 19.27
C ASP A 315 -20.03 15.66 18.94
N LYS A 316 -18.96 15.38 19.67
CA LYS A 316 -17.65 15.99 19.43
C LYS A 316 -16.77 15.24 18.44
N GLU A 317 -17.04 13.96 18.23
CA GLU A 317 -16.24 13.09 17.37
C GLU A 317 -17.15 12.43 16.33
N LEU A 318 -16.65 12.27 15.10
CA LEU A 318 -17.26 11.44 14.08
C LEU A 318 -16.44 10.16 13.94
N GLY A 319 -17.12 9.03 13.79
CA GLY A 319 -16.45 7.75 13.59
C GLY A 319 -17.30 6.78 12.79
N PRO A 320 -16.73 5.64 12.38
CA PRO A 320 -17.48 4.61 11.69
C PRO A 320 -18.63 4.07 12.57
N PRO A 321 -19.58 3.32 12.00
CA PRO A 321 -20.53 2.52 12.78
C PRO A 321 -19.82 1.66 13.84
N VAL A 322 -20.50 1.37 14.96
CA VAL A 322 -19.90 0.63 16.08
C VAL A 322 -19.45 -0.75 15.60
N GLY A 323 -18.22 -1.14 15.96
CA GLY A 323 -17.63 -2.42 15.56
C GLY A 323 -17.13 -2.49 14.12
N LYS A 324 -17.32 -1.44 13.31
CA LYS A 324 -16.90 -1.41 11.89
C LYS A 324 -15.73 -0.45 11.65
N ARG A 325 -14.93 -0.75 10.63
CA ARG A 325 -13.96 0.16 9.99
C ARG A 325 -14.55 0.66 8.69
N LEU A 326 -14.54 1.97 8.46
CA LEU A 326 -15.07 2.57 7.24
C LEU A 326 -13.99 2.61 6.15
N VAL A 327 -14.32 2.11 4.97
CA VAL A 327 -13.47 2.16 3.78
C VAL A 327 -14.13 3.06 2.73
N MET A 328 -13.45 4.13 2.38
CA MET A 328 -13.86 5.02 1.29
C MET A 328 -13.09 4.63 0.02
N ALA A 329 -13.81 4.25 -1.03
CA ALA A 329 -13.23 4.11 -2.36
C ALA A 329 -13.43 5.43 -3.13
N VAL A 330 -12.33 6.03 -3.57
CA VAL A 330 -12.35 7.23 -4.40
C VAL A 330 -11.92 6.87 -5.80
N ASP A 331 -12.80 7.10 -6.76
CA ASP A 331 -12.50 6.96 -8.18
C ASP A 331 -12.09 8.31 -8.78
N ASP A 332 -11.24 8.27 -9.80
CA ASP A 332 -10.80 9.46 -10.55
C ASP A 332 -10.15 10.57 -9.69
N CYS A 333 -9.24 10.19 -8.78
CA CYS A 333 -8.56 11.13 -7.87
C CYS A 333 -7.88 12.32 -8.56
N ASN A 334 -7.50 12.21 -9.84
CA ASN A 334 -6.84 13.28 -10.60
C ASN A 334 -7.81 14.26 -11.30
N MET A 335 -9.12 14.05 -11.21
CA MET A 335 -10.13 14.86 -11.90
C MET A 335 -10.52 16.21 -11.27
N PRO A 336 -10.44 16.43 -9.93
CA PRO A 336 -10.84 17.72 -9.35
C PRO A 336 -10.12 18.91 -9.98
N GLN A 337 -10.86 20.00 -10.24
CA GLN A 337 -10.28 21.21 -10.83
C GLN A 337 -9.30 21.85 -9.84
N LEU A 338 -8.11 22.17 -10.35
CA LEU A 338 -7.11 22.91 -9.59
C LEU A 338 -7.55 24.35 -9.39
N GLU A 339 -7.33 24.88 -8.19
CA GLU A 339 -7.49 26.31 -7.93
C GLU A 339 -6.38 27.12 -8.61
N THR A 340 -6.47 28.46 -8.54
CA THR A 340 -5.53 29.39 -9.17
C THR A 340 -4.06 29.11 -8.85
N TYR A 341 -3.78 28.56 -7.65
CA TYR A 341 -2.43 28.25 -7.16
C TYR A 341 -2.07 26.77 -7.27
N GLY A 342 -2.86 25.98 -8.00
CA GLY A 342 -2.55 24.58 -8.31
C GLY A 342 -2.95 23.56 -7.26
N ALA A 343 -3.55 23.97 -6.13
CA ALA A 343 -4.08 23.04 -5.15
C ALA A 343 -5.42 22.42 -5.62
N ALA A 344 -5.68 21.20 -5.20
CA ALA A 344 -6.97 20.53 -5.37
C ALA A 344 -7.64 20.41 -3.99
N PRO A 345 -8.57 21.31 -3.62
CA PRO A 345 -9.15 21.31 -2.27
C PRO A 345 -9.72 19.98 -1.77
N PRO A 346 -10.39 19.14 -2.60
CA PRO A 346 -10.83 17.82 -2.17
C PRO A 346 -9.66 16.88 -1.81
N LEU A 347 -8.55 16.94 -2.57
CA LEU A 347 -7.38 16.11 -2.30
C LEU A 347 -6.61 16.58 -1.07
N GLU A 348 -6.55 17.89 -0.82
CA GLU A 348 -5.97 18.42 0.41
C GLU A 348 -6.77 18.00 1.64
N LEU A 349 -8.10 17.97 1.54
CA LEU A 349 -8.94 17.43 2.61
C LEU A 349 -8.67 15.93 2.85
N ILE A 350 -8.57 15.12 1.79
CA ILE A 350 -8.17 13.70 1.92
C ILE A 350 -6.80 13.59 2.60
N ARG A 351 -5.81 14.39 2.19
CA ARG A 351 -4.47 14.39 2.78
C ARG A 351 -4.52 14.74 4.27
N GLN A 352 -5.34 15.72 4.66
CA GLN A 352 -5.53 16.10 6.06
C GLN A 352 -6.12 14.94 6.87
N ILE A 353 -7.16 14.28 6.36
CA ILE A 353 -7.81 13.13 7.01
C ILE A 353 -6.81 11.97 7.18
N ILE A 354 -6.05 11.63 6.14
CA ILE A 354 -5.07 10.53 6.21
C ILE A 354 -3.96 10.82 7.23
N SER A 355 -3.54 12.08 7.37
CA SER A 355 -2.42 12.46 8.24
C SER A 355 -2.83 12.73 9.69
N GLN A 356 -4.02 13.27 9.92
CA GLN A 356 -4.46 13.75 11.24
C GLN A 356 -5.54 12.88 11.88
N GLY A 357 -6.26 12.06 11.09
CA GLY A 357 -7.39 11.26 11.55
C GLY A 357 -8.70 12.02 11.43
#